data_AF-A0A8I3A600-F1
#
_entry.id   AF-A0A8I3A600-F1
#
_cell.length_a   1.000
_cell.length_b   1.000
_cell.length_c   1.000
_cell.angle_alpha   90.00
_cell.angle_beta   90.00
_cell.angle_gamma   90.00
#
_symmetry.space_group_name_H-M   'P 1'
#
loop_
_entity.id
_entity.type
_entity.pdbx_description
1 polymer ?
#
loop_
_entity_poly.entity_id
_entity_poly.type
_entity_poly.pdbx_seq_one_letter_code
_entity_poly.pdbx_strand_id
1 'polypeptide(L)'
;MTALSARFIRNHYRDAIDTIRSLSSELAVLKQTLNLRDEDFQRFLSEEQVYLSSVKQPRPREQLCIQYVQVLDELETQRTAWLAAREKSTVVVTSVAPTDLTATTVAIRNARIECELTFTKLQQTTILASHIQGQLSLVEPWTISCEEYNLYKEEARLSQYHKALGELEHLVVMRLFELTKASLTGTGYKLRQQISKALQRRSEAIRKAIARYNTQAVALNPPRPTISWKDITKYTILGEFDLLRQARDDVRMQEWARPAVREATAKFLKCCRAKEEIVWLNVEVRRLRTAILDEEKQISAVIEKLVETDELLAIELCHRHHSGSAVDRLHLDRLDRIQRKYGDIGRELISRLAETSDGASVLHAVNNDIEGDNSVPDEASEVPDEWSTQGRKVLNFFELSNC
;
A
#
# COMPACT_ATOMS: atom_id res chain seq x y z
N MET A 1 -3.24 27.27 13.54
CA MET A 1 -4.42 26.43 13.24
C MET A 1 -5.04 26.92 11.94
N THR A 2 -5.01 26.11 10.89
CA THR A 2 -5.81 26.35 9.68
C THR A 2 -7.28 26.26 10.05
N ALA A 3 -7.92 27.40 10.35
CA ALA A 3 -9.31 27.43 10.76
C ALA A 3 -10.19 26.80 9.66
N LEU A 4 -10.73 25.61 9.94
CA LEU A 4 -11.72 24.97 9.09
C LEU A 4 -12.92 25.91 9.00
N SER A 5 -13.08 26.58 7.86
CA SER A 5 -14.16 27.55 7.69
C SER A 5 -15.51 26.86 7.87
N ALA A 6 -16.48 27.52 8.52
CA ALA A 6 -17.88 27.04 8.56
C ALA A 6 -18.45 26.69 7.17
N ARG A 7 -17.89 27.26 6.09
CA ARG A 7 -18.19 26.87 4.70
C ARG A 7 -17.72 25.45 4.36
N PHE A 8 -16.52 25.07 4.77
CA PHE A 8 -15.95 23.74 4.59
C PHE A 8 -16.82 22.69 5.28
N ILE A 9 -17.11 22.90 6.57
CA ILE A 9 -17.95 22.02 7.39
C ILE A 9 -19.32 21.79 6.71
N ARG A 10 -19.97 22.87 6.26
CA ARG A 10 -21.27 22.78 5.56
C ARG A 10 -21.20 21.96 4.26
N ASN A 11 -20.13 22.12 3.48
CA ASN A 11 -19.97 21.40 2.22
C ASN A 11 -19.75 19.91 2.50
N HIS A 12 -18.89 19.56 3.46
CA HIS A 12 -18.66 18.19 3.89
C HIS A 12 -19.93 17.52 4.42
N TYR A 13 -20.76 18.22 5.20
CA TYR A 13 -22.07 17.71 5.61
C TYR A 13 -22.96 17.35 4.43
N ARG A 14 -23.07 18.26 3.46
CA ARG A 14 -23.89 18.04 2.28
C ARG A 14 -23.38 16.83 1.50
N ASP A 15 -22.08 16.78 1.26
CA ASP A 15 -21.46 15.74 0.46
C ASP A 15 -21.56 14.36 1.15
N ALA A 16 -21.43 14.29 2.48
CA ALA A 16 -21.65 13.09 3.28
C ALA A 16 -23.11 12.62 3.21
N ILE A 17 -24.08 13.52 3.36
CA ILE A 17 -25.52 13.19 3.30
C ILE A 17 -25.92 12.71 1.90
N ASP A 18 -25.46 13.39 0.86
CA ASP A 18 -25.76 13.00 -0.52
C ASP A 18 -25.12 11.65 -0.85
N THR A 19 -23.91 11.38 -0.34
CA THR A 19 -23.24 10.08 -0.44
C THR A 19 -24.06 8.99 0.26
N ILE A 20 -24.50 9.21 1.50
CA ILE A 20 -25.34 8.24 2.22
C ILE A 20 -26.63 7.97 1.46
N ARG A 21 -27.31 9.00 0.96
CA ARG A 21 -28.58 8.85 0.22
C ARG A 21 -28.39 8.02 -1.04
N SER A 22 -27.39 8.34 -1.86
CA SER A 22 -27.12 7.64 -3.12
C SER A 22 -26.68 6.20 -2.87
N LEU A 23 -25.72 5.99 -1.96
CA LEU A 23 -25.18 4.66 -1.72
C LEU A 23 -26.15 3.75 -0.98
N SER A 24 -27.04 4.28 -0.13
CA SER A 24 -28.02 3.45 0.59
C SER A 24 -29.03 2.82 -0.36
N SER A 25 -29.49 3.54 -1.40
CA SER A 25 -30.40 2.97 -2.40
C SER A 25 -29.69 1.94 -3.28
N GLU A 26 -28.46 2.23 -3.72
CA GLU A 26 -27.66 1.26 -4.49
C GLU A 26 -27.34 0.00 -3.69
N LEU A 27 -26.99 0.16 -2.40
CA LEU A 27 -26.72 -0.96 -1.50
C LEU A 27 -27.96 -1.80 -1.23
N ALA A 28 -29.15 -1.19 -1.13
CA ALA A 28 -30.38 -1.96 -0.96
C ALA A 28 -30.62 -2.92 -2.13
N VAL A 29 -30.40 -2.44 -3.36
CA VAL A 29 -30.51 -3.27 -4.57
C VAL A 29 -29.45 -4.38 -4.57
N LEU A 30 -28.19 -4.05 -4.26
CA LEU A 30 -27.10 -5.04 -4.24
C LEU A 30 -27.30 -6.10 -3.15
N LYS A 31 -27.72 -5.71 -1.94
CA LYS A 31 -28.05 -6.63 -0.85
C LYS A 31 -29.15 -7.60 -1.25
N GLN A 32 -30.20 -7.10 -1.89
CA GLN A 32 -31.30 -7.95 -2.36
C GLN A 32 -30.86 -8.90 -3.47
N THR A 33 -30.07 -8.41 -4.42
CA THR A 33 -29.60 -9.19 -5.58
C THR A 33 -28.61 -10.27 -5.17
N LEU A 34 -27.72 -9.97 -4.22
CA LEU A 34 -26.65 -10.86 -3.76
C LEU A 34 -27.03 -11.64 -2.48
N ASN A 35 -28.23 -11.41 -1.94
CA ASN A 35 -28.73 -11.96 -0.67
C ASN A 35 -27.77 -11.72 0.51
N LEU A 36 -27.32 -10.48 0.67
CA LEU A 36 -26.34 -10.05 1.69
C LEU A 36 -26.99 -9.23 2.80
N ARG A 37 -26.51 -9.42 4.02
CA ARG A 37 -26.83 -8.65 5.23
C ARG A 37 -25.66 -7.76 5.64
N ASP A 38 -25.91 -6.81 6.54
CA ASP A 38 -24.85 -5.90 7.02
C ASP A 38 -23.73 -6.63 7.78
N GLU A 39 -24.07 -7.71 8.48
CA GLU A 39 -23.13 -8.60 9.18
C GLU A 39 -22.14 -9.27 8.21
N ASP A 40 -22.58 -9.58 6.99
CA ASP A 40 -21.76 -10.29 6.01
C ASP A 40 -20.59 -9.41 5.55
N PHE A 41 -20.78 -8.08 5.47
CA PHE A 41 -19.68 -7.18 5.13
C PHE A 41 -18.59 -7.14 6.21
N GLN A 42 -18.97 -7.17 7.49
CA GLN A 42 -18.00 -7.21 8.59
C GLN A 42 -17.23 -8.54 8.59
N ARG A 43 -17.94 -9.64 8.33
CA ARG A 43 -17.32 -10.95 8.14
C ARG A 43 -16.33 -10.93 6.98
N PHE A 44 -16.71 -10.41 5.81
CA PHE A 44 -15.83 -10.30 4.65
C PHE A 44 -14.55 -9.52 4.92
N LEU A 45 -14.64 -8.44 5.71
CA LEU A 45 -13.45 -7.67 6.13
C LEU A 45 -12.54 -8.48 7.03
N SER A 46 -13.10 -9.23 7.99
CA SER A 46 -12.32 -10.08 8.89
C SER A 46 -11.62 -11.22 8.13
N GLU A 47 -12.33 -11.86 7.18
CA GLU A 47 -11.78 -12.92 6.33
C GLU A 47 -10.67 -12.40 5.41
N GLU A 48 -10.88 -11.23 4.78
CA GLU A 48 -9.86 -10.55 3.99
C GLU A 48 -8.64 -10.19 4.84
N GLN A 49 -8.84 -9.68 6.07
CA GLN A 49 -7.73 -9.34 6.97
C GLN A 49 -6.93 -10.57 7.40
N VAL A 50 -7.59 -11.67 7.76
CA VAL A 50 -6.94 -12.94 8.09
C VAL A 50 -6.13 -13.43 6.89
N TYR A 51 -6.72 -13.43 5.70
CA TYR A 51 -6.02 -13.80 4.47
C TYR A 51 -4.80 -12.91 4.21
N LEU A 52 -4.95 -11.59 4.28
CA LEU A 52 -3.82 -10.66 4.07
C LEU A 52 -2.72 -10.85 5.12
N SER A 53 -3.08 -11.23 6.35
CA SER A 53 -2.10 -11.54 7.40
C SER A 53 -1.37 -12.86 7.15
N SER A 54 -2.05 -13.89 6.65
CA SER A 54 -1.44 -15.17 6.30
C SER A 54 -0.55 -15.06 5.06
N VAL A 55 -0.91 -14.21 4.09
CA VAL A 55 -0.07 -13.94 2.91
C VAL A 55 1.24 -13.23 3.29
N LYS A 56 1.24 -12.39 4.33
CA LYS A 56 2.44 -11.70 4.80
C LYS A 56 3.45 -12.64 5.45
N GLN A 57 3.04 -13.79 5.99
CA GLN A 57 3.91 -14.72 6.69
C GLN A 57 4.15 -15.99 5.86
N PRO A 58 5.30 -16.15 5.19
CA PRO A 58 5.67 -17.44 4.65
C PRO A 58 5.82 -18.46 5.80
N ARG A 59 5.31 -19.68 5.61
CA ARG A 59 5.46 -20.75 6.62
C ARG A 59 6.95 -21.00 6.85
N PRO A 60 7.52 -20.70 8.04
CA PRO A 60 8.97 -20.65 8.23
C PRO A 60 9.69 -21.95 7.89
N ARG A 61 9.04 -23.09 8.20
CA ARG A 61 9.59 -24.42 7.92
C ARG A 61 9.69 -24.71 6.42
N GLU A 62 8.66 -24.41 5.64
CA GLU A 62 8.65 -24.65 4.19
C GLU A 62 9.68 -23.76 3.48
N GLN A 63 9.88 -22.54 3.97
CA GLN A 63 10.89 -21.65 3.44
C GLN A 63 12.31 -22.17 3.71
N LEU A 64 12.56 -22.72 4.91
CA LEU A 64 13.82 -23.38 5.24
C LEU A 64 14.05 -24.63 4.37
N CYS A 65 13.01 -25.43 4.12
CA CYS A 65 13.10 -26.59 3.20
C CYS A 65 13.46 -26.17 1.77
N ILE A 66 12.82 -25.12 1.23
CA ILE A 66 13.15 -24.57 -0.10
C ILE A 66 14.59 -24.05 -0.12
N GLN A 67 15.02 -23.34 0.92
CA GLN A 67 16.39 -22.84 1.03
C GLN A 67 17.40 -23.99 1.08
N TYR A 68 17.08 -25.05 1.81
CA TYR A 68 17.92 -26.24 1.88
C TYR A 68 18.13 -26.87 0.50
N VAL A 69 17.06 -27.08 -0.29
CA VAL A 69 17.17 -27.60 -1.66
C VAL A 69 18.03 -26.68 -2.55
N GLN A 70 17.86 -25.37 -2.46
CA GLN A 70 18.67 -24.41 -3.23
C GLN A 70 20.14 -24.49 -2.87
N VAL A 71 20.47 -24.63 -1.58
CA VAL A 71 21.83 -24.79 -1.08
C VAL A 71 22.42 -26.14 -1.52
N LEU A 72 21.61 -27.21 -1.58
CA LEU A 72 22.06 -28.51 -2.12
C LEU A 72 22.34 -28.44 -3.63
N ASP A 73 21.49 -27.77 -4.40
CA ASP A 73 21.75 -27.50 -5.83
C ASP A 73 23.05 -26.71 -6.00
N GLU A 74 23.24 -25.65 -5.21
CA GLU A 74 24.46 -24.84 -5.23
C GLU A 74 25.70 -25.65 -4.83
N LEU A 75 25.61 -26.50 -3.81
CA LEU A 75 26.70 -27.38 -3.38
C LEU A 75 27.18 -28.25 -4.55
N GLU A 76 26.26 -28.84 -5.31
CA GLU A 76 26.62 -29.68 -6.46
C GLU A 76 27.27 -28.85 -7.59
N THR A 77 26.79 -27.64 -7.85
CA THR A 77 27.44 -26.73 -8.82
C THR A 77 28.86 -26.33 -8.38
N GLN A 78 29.07 -26.09 -7.10
CA GLN A 78 30.38 -25.71 -6.58
C GLN A 78 31.33 -26.91 -6.53
N ARG A 79 30.79 -28.12 -6.28
CA ARG A 79 31.55 -29.37 -6.32
C ARG A 79 32.09 -29.63 -7.72
N THR A 80 31.24 -29.51 -8.73
CA THR A 80 31.66 -29.67 -10.14
C THR A 80 32.65 -28.59 -10.58
N ALA A 81 32.45 -27.33 -10.15
CA ALA A 81 33.40 -26.24 -10.41
C ALA A 81 34.78 -26.47 -9.77
N TRP A 82 34.83 -26.97 -8.54
CA TRP A 82 36.08 -27.32 -7.86
C TRP A 82 36.79 -28.49 -8.54
N LEU A 83 36.05 -29.54 -8.94
CA LEU A 83 36.62 -30.67 -9.69
C LEU A 83 37.26 -30.20 -11.00
N ALA A 84 36.58 -29.33 -11.75
CA ALA A 84 37.10 -28.76 -12.99
C ALA A 84 38.34 -27.89 -12.76
N ALA A 85 38.34 -27.04 -11.72
CA ALA A 85 39.49 -26.22 -11.36
C ALA A 85 40.70 -27.09 -10.96
N ARG A 86 40.46 -28.15 -10.18
CA ARG A 86 41.47 -29.12 -9.76
C ARG A 86 42.07 -29.88 -10.93
N GLU A 87 41.24 -30.33 -11.87
CA GLU A 87 41.70 -30.98 -13.10
C GLU A 87 42.56 -30.04 -13.93
N LYS A 88 42.11 -28.80 -14.14
CA LYS A 88 42.87 -27.73 -14.82
C LYS A 88 44.23 -27.49 -14.16
N SER A 89 44.28 -27.40 -12.82
CA SER A 89 45.53 -27.27 -12.09
C SER A 89 46.44 -28.48 -12.26
N THR A 90 45.89 -29.69 -12.33
CA THR A 90 46.66 -30.92 -12.53
C THR A 90 47.29 -30.94 -13.91
N VAL A 91 46.55 -30.56 -14.95
CA VAL A 91 47.01 -30.44 -16.35
C VAL A 91 48.09 -29.36 -16.49
N VAL A 92 47.90 -28.21 -15.84
CA VAL A 92 48.89 -27.11 -15.85
C VAL A 92 50.19 -27.52 -15.16
N VAL A 93 50.17 -28.42 -14.17
CA VAL A 93 51.40 -28.92 -13.51
C VAL A 93 52.07 -30.04 -14.32
N THR A 94 51.30 -30.87 -15.03
CA THR A 94 51.83 -32.06 -15.74
C THR A 94 52.23 -31.82 -17.19
N SER A 95 51.65 -30.83 -17.90
CA SER A 95 51.89 -30.62 -19.34
C SER A 95 52.97 -29.59 -19.69
N VAL A 96 53.69 -29.05 -18.71
CA VAL A 96 54.66 -27.96 -18.96
C VAL A 96 55.91 -28.47 -19.69
N ALA A 97 55.98 -28.23 -21.00
CA ALA A 97 57.24 -28.20 -21.73
C ALA A 97 57.91 -26.82 -21.51
N PRO A 98 59.18 -26.75 -21.07
CA PRO A 98 59.79 -25.51 -20.63
C PRO A 98 60.28 -24.69 -21.82
N THR A 99 59.44 -23.79 -22.34
CA THR A 99 59.87 -22.76 -23.31
C THR A 99 59.85 -21.35 -22.71
N ASP A 100 58.97 -21.05 -21.75
CA ASP A 100 58.95 -19.79 -20.98
C ASP A 100 58.65 -20.04 -19.49
N LEU A 101 59.66 -19.84 -18.65
CA LEU A 101 59.58 -20.06 -17.20
C LEU A 101 58.67 -19.04 -16.48
N THR A 102 58.55 -17.83 -17.02
CA THR A 102 57.75 -16.77 -16.39
C THR A 102 56.26 -16.97 -16.65
N ALA A 103 55.88 -17.29 -17.89
CA ALA A 103 54.50 -17.63 -18.22
C ALA A 103 54.00 -18.87 -17.47
N THR A 104 54.85 -19.89 -17.33
CA THR A 104 54.51 -21.15 -16.65
C THR A 104 54.33 -20.98 -15.14
N THR A 105 55.21 -20.21 -14.48
CA THR A 105 55.06 -19.89 -13.05
C THR A 105 53.80 -19.07 -12.76
N VAL A 106 53.44 -18.13 -13.63
CA VAL A 106 52.17 -17.37 -13.52
C VAL A 106 50.95 -18.27 -13.73
N ALA A 107 50.98 -19.18 -14.73
CA ALA A 107 49.88 -20.12 -14.98
C ALA A 107 49.64 -21.07 -13.81
N ILE A 108 50.70 -21.63 -13.21
CA ILE A 108 50.63 -22.48 -12.02
C ILE A 108 50.04 -21.71 -10.83
N ARG A 109 50.51 -20.48 -10.60
CA ARG A 109 50.01 -19.61 -9.53
C ARG A 109 48.52 -19.34 -9.69
N ASN A 110 48.07 -18.99 -10.89
CA ASN A 110 46.67 -18.68 -11.18
C ASN A 110 45.77 -19.91 -11.00
N ALA A 111 46.19 -21.08 -11.49
CA ALA A 111 45.44 -22.33 -11.33
C ALA A 111 45.31 -22.74 -9.85
N ARG A 112 46.36 -22.52 -9.04
CA ARG A 112 46.32 -22.75 -7.59
C ARG A 112 45.34 -21.82 -6.88
N ILE A 113 45.38 -20.52 -7.21
CA ILE A 113 44.44 -19.53 -6.65
C ILE A 113 43.00 -19.89 -7.02
N GLU A 114 42.74 -20.27 -8.28
CA GLU A 114 41.41 -20.69 -8.75
C GLU A 114 40.91 -21.95 -8.02
N CYS A 115 41.77 -22.94 -7.78
CA CYS A 115 41.44 -24.13 -6.97
C CYS A 115 41.10 -23.77 -5.53
N GLU A 116 41.88 -22.89 -4.91
CA GLU A 116 41.68 -22.47 -3.51
C GLU A 116 40.39 -21.65 -3.36
N LEU A 117 40.10 -20.76 -4.31
CA LEU A 117 38.86 -19.99 -4.34
C LEU A 117 37.63 -20.88 -4.54
N THR A 118 37.69 -21.87 -5.43
CA THR A 118 36.57 -22.81 -5.64
C THR A 118 36.38 -23.75 -4.45
N PHE A 119 37.47 -24.17 -3.81
CA PHE A 119 37.41 -24.99 -2.58
C PHE A 119 36.82 -24.24 -1.39
N THR A 120 37.22 -22.98 -1.17
CA THR A 120 36.67 -22.15 -0.09
C THR A 120 35.18 -21.91 -0.26
N LYS A 121 34.71 -21.65 -1.50
CA LYS A 121 33.26 -21.58 -1.81
C LYS A 121 32.54 -22.89 -1.46
N LEU A 122 33.09 -24.03 -1.90
CA LEU A 122 32.53 -25.35 -1.60
C LEU A 122 32.41 -25.58 -0.08
N GLN A 123 33.44 -25.22 0.69
CA GLN A 123 33.40 -25.32 2.15
C GLN A 123 32.33 -24.42 2.77
N GLN A 124 32.22 -23.16 2.33
CA GLN A 124 31.20 -22.23 2.81
C GLN A 124 29.80 -22.79 2.59
N THR A 125 29.50 -23.30 1.39
CA THR A 125 28.19 -23.86 1.06
C THR A 125 27.92 -25.16 1.81
N THR A 126 28.94 -25.98 2.05
CA THR A 126 28.82 -27.18 2.90
C THR A 126 28.47 -26.81 4.34
N ILE A 127 29.09 -25.78 4.90
CA ILE A 127 28.76 -25.27 6.24
C ILE A 127 27.33 -24.75 6.29
N LEU A 128 26.90 -24.00 5.27
CA LEU A 128 25.52 -23.50 5.16
C LEU A 128 24.51 -24.64 5.06
N ALA A 129 24.79 -25.68 4.26
CA ALA A 129 23.94 -26.86 4.13
C ALA A 129 23.78 -27.57 5.48
N SER A 130 24.89 -27.82 6.18
CA SER A 130 24.89 -28.45 7.51
C SER A 130 24.14 -27.62 8.56
N HIS A 131 24.27 -26.29 8.49
CA HIS A 131 23.55 -25.38 9.39
C HIS A 131 22.03 -25.49 9.21
N ILE A 132 21.55 -25.44 7.97
CA ILE A 132 20.13 -25.55 7.66
C ILE A 132 19.61 -26.97 7.98
N GLN A 133 20.41 -28.00 7.73
CA GLN A 133 20.08 -29.38 8.11
C GLN A 133 19.83 -29.50 9.63
N GLY A 134 20.69 -28.87 10.44
CA GLY A 134 20.51 -28.81 11.89
C GLY A 134 19.23 -28.08 12.31
N GLN A 135 18.88 -26.96 11.64
CA GLN A 135 17.63 -26.25 11.88
C GLN A 135 16.39 -27.08 11.54
N LEU A 136 16.46 -27.90 10.49
CA LEU A 136 15.38 -28.81 10.07
C LEU A 136 15.34 -30.12 10.90
N SER A 137 16.30 -30.34 11.81
CA SER A 137 16.43 -31.55 12.63
C SER A 137 16.46 -32.84 11.80
N LEU A 138 17.11 -32.80 10.63
CA LEU A 138 17.20 -33.95 9.72
C LEU A 138 18.34 -34.88 10.13
N VAL A 139 18.00 -36.16 10.30
CA VAL A 139 18.96 -37.23 10.63
C VAL A 139 19.86 -37.57 9.44
N GLU A 140 19.29 -37.59 8.23
CA GLU A 140 20.01 -37.86 6.98
C GLU A 140 19.86 -36.69 6.00
N PRO A 141 20.93 -36.34 5.25
CA PRO A 141 20.86 -35.29 4.24
C PRO A 141 19.98 -35.72 3.07
N TRP A 142 19.23 -34.77 2.50
CA TRP A 142 18.41 -35.06 1.34
C TRP A 142 19.27 -35.39 0.13
N THR A 143 18.98 -36.54 -0.50
CA THR A 143 19.63 -36.96 -1.73
C THR A 143 18.78 -36.55 -2.93
N ILE A 144 19.40 -36.35 -4.10
CA ILE A 144 18.73 -35.89 -5.34
C ILE A 144 17.56 -36.82 -5.74
N SER A 145 17.56 -38.08 -5.30
CA SER A 145 16.52 -39.07 -5.56
C SER A 145 15.40 -39.12 -4.50
N CYS A 146 15.53 -38.42 -3.37
CA CYS A 146 14.53 -38.44 -2.30
C CYS A 146 13.26 -37.70 -2.70
N GLU A 147 12.11 -38.15 -2.18
CA GLU A 147 10.81 -37.54 -2.46
C GLU A 147 10.73 -36.11 -1.93
N GLU A 148 11.27 -35.87 -0.73
CA GLU A 148 11.28 -34.57 -0.08
C GLU A 148 12.08 -33.55 -0.88
N TYR A 149 13.23 -33.95 -1.42
CA TYR A 149 14.04 -33.09 -2.26
C TYR A 149 13.27 -32.67 -3.52
N ASN A 150 12.64 -33.62 -4.20
CA ASN A 150 11.87 -33.33 -5.42
C ASN A 150 10.65 -32.45 -5.14
N LEU A 151 9.92 -32.72 -4.05
CA LEU A 151 8.78 -31.91 -3.62
C LEU A 151 9.20 -30.45 -3.39
N TYR A 152 10.23 -30.21 -2.58
CA TYR A 152 10.65 -28.84 -2.28
C TYR A 152 11.39 -28.17 -3.46
N LYS A 153 11.92 -28.95 -4.41
CA LYS A 153 12.45 -28.43 -5.67
C LYS A 153 11.33 -27.92 -6.58
N GLU A 154 10.20 -28.63 -6.64
CA GLU A 154 9.01 -28.14 -7.34
C GLU A 154 8.40 -26.92 -6.65
N GLU A 155 8.30 -26.95 -5.32
CA GLU A 155 7.83 -25.80 -4.53
C GLU A 155 8.74 -24.58 -4.70
N ALA A 156 10.06 -24.78 -4.83
CA ALA A 156 11.01 -23.70 -5.12
C ALA A 156 10.73 -23.06 -6.49
N ARG A 157 10.45 -23.85 -7.53
CA ARG A 157 10.07 -23.34 -8.86
C ARG A 157 8.74 -22.58 -8.81
N LEU A 158 7.74 -23.14 -8.13
CA LEU A 158 6.45 -22.47 -7.91
C LEU A 158 6.62 -21.14 -7.15
N SER A 159 7.48 -21.10 -6.15
CA SER A 159 7.80 -19.89 -5.40
C SER A 159 8.47 -18.83 -6.27
N GLN A 160 9.41 -19.21 -7.14
CA GLN A 160 10.04 -18.29 -8.10
C GLN A 160 9.02 -17.73 -9.11
N TYR A 161 8.12 -18.58 -9.60
CA TYR A 161 7.01 -18.18 -10.43
C TYR A 161 6.08 -17.19 -9.72
N HIS A 162 5.63 -17.48 -8.49
CA HIS A 162 4.78 -16.58 -7.71
C HIS A 162 5.47 -15.24 -7.42
N LYS A 163 6.78 -15.23 -7.17
CA LYS A 163 7.56 -13.98 -7.01
C LYS A 163 7.56 -13.15 -8.28
N ALA A 164 7.80 -13.79 -9.44
CA ALA A 164 7.79 -13.10 -10.73
C ALA A 164 6.39 -12.58 -11.08
N LEU A 165 5.34 -13.35 -10.74
CA LEU A 165 3.95 -12.95 -10.88
C LEU A 165 3.62 -11.72 -10.00
N GLY A 166 3.97 -11.76 -8.71
CA GLY A 166 3.75 -10.63 -7.80
C GLY A 166 4.52 -9.37 -8.18
N GLU A 167 5.76 -9.50 -8.68
CA GLU A 167 6.53 -8.36 -9.21
C GLU A 167 5.81 -7.72 -10.41
N LEU A 168 5.31 -8.54 -11.34
CA LEU A 168 4.58 -8.08 -12.51
C LEU A 168 3.26 -7.39 -12.12
N GLU A 169 2.48 -8.00 -11.23
CA GLU A 169 1.24 -7.44 -10.68
C GLU A 169 1.47 -6.07 -10.07
N HIS A 170 2.42 -5.98 -9.14
CA HIS A 170 2.75 -4.74 -8.45
C HIS A 170 3.04 -3.60 -9.44
N LEU A 171 3.87 -3.87 -10.45
CA LEU A 171 4.24 -2.87 -11.46
C LEU A 171 3.07 -2.44 -12.34
N VAL A 172 2.16 -3.36 -12.69
CA VAL A 172 0.96 -3.01 -13.47
C VAL A 172 -0.02 -2.18 -12.65
N VAL A 173 -0.30 -2.57 -11.41
CA VAL A 173 -1.13 -1.80 -10.47
C VAL A 173 -0.59 -0.39 -10.32
N MET A 174 0.71 -0.29 -10.06
CA MET A 174 1.44 0.96 -10.00
C MET A 174 1.25 1.81 -11.28
N ARG A 175 1.35 1.22 -12.48
CA ARG A 175 1.15 1.94 -13.76
C ARG A 175 -0.28 2.47 -13.91
N LEU A 176 -1.29 1.69 -13.53
CA LEU A 176 -2.68 2.12 -13.57
C LEU A 176 -2.93 3.33 -12.65
N PHE A 177 -2.31 3.36 -11.47
CA PHE A 177 -2.38 4.53 -10.59
C PHE A 177 -1.71 5.77 -11.18
N GLU A 178 -0.56 5.64 -11.84
CA GLU A 178 0.06 6.77 -12.55
C GLU A 178 -0.79 7.28 -13.70
N LEU A 179 -1.40 6.37 -14.49
CA LEU A 179 -2.29 6.76 -15.58
C LEU A 179 -3.51 7.53 -15.05
N THR A 180 -4.07 7.08 -13.92
CA THR A 180 -5.14 7.79 -13.24
C THR A 180 -4.68 9.19 -12.81
N LYS A 181 -3.48 9.30 -12.22
CA LYS A 181 -2.90 10.61 -11.85
C LYS A 181 -2.61 11.50 -13.06
N ALA A 182 -2.18 10.94 -14.19
CA ALA A 182 -1.96 11.68 -15.43
C ALA A 182 -3.25 12.28 -15.99
N SER A 183 -4.39 11.63 -15.74
CA SER A 183 -5.72 12.08 -16.16
C SER A 183 -6.36 13.12 -15.23
N LEU A 184 -5.72 13.47 -14.11
CA LEU A 184 -6.24 14.47 -13.17
C LEU A 184 -6.09 15.88 -13.75
N THR A 185 -7.19 16.63 -13.77
CA THR A 185 -7.22 18.05 -14.13
C THR A 185 -6.63 18.88 -12.99
N GLY A 186 -5.78 19.86 -13.30
CA GLY A 186 -5.15 20.75 -12.31
C GLY A 186 -3.68 20.47 -12.00
N THR A 187 -3.09 19.39 -12.53
CA THR A 187 -1.66 19.10 -12.31
C THR A 187 -0.75 20.12 -13.03
N GLY A 188 0.15 20.77 -12.31
CA GLY A 188 1.13 21.68 -12.89
C GLY A 188 2.05 21.03 -13.93
N TYR A 189 2.61 21.81 -14.87
CA TYR A 189 3.43 21.31 -15.98
C TYR A 189 4.62 20.43 -15.52
N LYS A 190 5.31 20.82 -14.44
CA LYS A 190 6.42 20.06 -13.86
C LYS A 190 5.97 18.68 -13.36
N LEU A 191 4.82 18.60 -12.71
CA LEU A 191 4.26 17.35 -12.20
C LEU A 191 3.89 16.41 -13.37
N ARG A 192 3.29 16.94 -14.44
CA ARG A 192 3.01 16.18 -15.67
C ARG A 192 4.27 15.58 -16.29
N GLN A 193 5.36 16.35 -16.37
CA GLN A 193 6.64 15.82 -16.87
C GLN A 193 7.17 14.67 -16.00
N GLN A 194 7.05 14.77 -14.67
CA GLN A 194 7.48 13.69 -13.77
C GLN A 194 6.61 12.44 -13.94
N ILE A 195 5.30 12.59 -14.07
CA ILE A 195 4.38 11.48 -14.34
C ILE A 195 4.73 10.80 -15.67
N SER A 196 4.99 11.56 -16.74
CA SER A 196 5.41 10.98 -18.03
C SER A 196 6.71 10.19 -17.93
N LYS A 197 7.73 10.74 -17.24
CA LYS A 197 9.01 10.04 -17.02
C LYS A 197 8.82 8.77 -16.17
N ALA A 198 7.96 8.83 -15.16
CA ALA A 198 7.66 7.69 -14.31
C ALA A 198 6.93 6.58 -15.10
N LEU A 199 5.96 6.94 -15.94
CA LEU A 199 5.26 6.02 -16.85
C LEU A 199 6.20 5.33 -17.83
N GLN A 200 7.19 6.05 -18.38
CA GLN A 200 8.20 5.47 -19.28
C GLN A 200 9.05 4.43 -18.56
N ARG A 201 9.64 4.80 -17.41
CA ARG A 201 10.44 3.88 -16.59
C ARG A 201 9.63 2.66 -16.15
N ARG A 202 8.37 2.87 -15.75
CA ARG A 202 7.49 1.77 -15.33
C ARG A 202 7.15 0.86 -16.50
N SER A 203 7.01 1.39 -17.71
CA SER A 203 6.79 0.57 -18.89
C SER A 203 7.98 -0.32 -19.21
N GLU A 204 9.21 0.17 -19.06
CA GLU A 204 10.42 -0.66 -19.20
C GLU A 204 10.52 -1.72 -18.09
N ALA A 205 10.21 -1.36 -16.85
CA ALA A 205 10.19 -2.31 -15.73
C ALA A 205 9.19 -3.44 -15.96
N ILE A 206 7.96 -3.11 -16.40
CA ILE A 206 6.94 -4.10 -16.73
C ILE A 206 7.41 -5.04 -17.85
N ARG A 207 8.07 -4.54 -18.91
CA ARG A 207 8.62 -5.42 -19.96
C ARG A 207 9.63 -6.43 -19.41
N LYS A 208 10.50 -6.00 -18.50
CA LYS A 208 11.45 -6.90 -17.82
C LYS A 208 10.71 -7.91 -16.92
N ALA A 209 9.69 -7.48 -16.20
CA ALA A 209 8.88 -8.35 -15.35
C ALA A 209 8.09 -9.38 -16.16
N ILE A 210 7.55 -9.02 -17.33
CA ILE A 210 6.94 -9.98 -18.28
C ILE A 210 7.94 -11.03 -18.70
N ALA A 211 9.17 -10.64 -19.06
CA ALA A 211 10.20 -11.59 -19.47
C ALA A 211 10.51 -12.57 -18.34
N ARG A 212 10.69 -12.07 -17.10
CA ARG A 212 10.90 -12.90 -15.91
C ARG A 212 9.74 -13.86 -15.66
N TYR A 213 8.51 -13.36 -15.70
CA TYR A 213 7.30 -14.17 -15.55
C TYR A 213 7.25 -15.28 -16.60
N ASN A 214 7.42 -14.95 -17.89
CA ASN A 214 7.35 -15.92 -18.98
C ASN A 214 8.43 -17.00 -18.86
N THR A 215 9.65 -16.64 -18.45
CA THR A 215 10.72 -17.61 -18.17
C THR A 215 10.32 -18.60 -17.09
N GLN A 216 9.75 -18.12 -15.98
CA GLN A 216 9.32 -19.00 -14.88
C GLN A 216 8.06 -19.80 -15.24
N ALA A 217 7.13 -19.20 -15.97
CA ALA A 217 5.87 -19.83 -16.40
C ALA A 217 6.11 -21.06 -17.28
N VAL A 218 7.06 -20.98 -18.22
CA VAL A 218 7.43 -22.09 -19.11
C VAL A 218 8.22 -23.18 -18.39
N ALA A 219 8.95 -22.83 -17.32
CA ALA A 219 9.75 -23.78 -16.53
C ALA A 219 8.91 -24.67 -15.59
N LEU A 220 7.62 -24.39 -15.41
CA LEU A 220 6.70 -25.19 -14.60
C LEU A 220 6.16 -26.40 -15.37
N ASN A 221 5.76 -27.44 -14.61
CA ASN A 221 5.06 -28.61 -15.15
C ASN A 221 3.69 -28.75 -14.46
N PRO A 222 2.56 -28.55 -15.16
CA PRO A 222 2.44 -28.13 -16.56
C PRO A 222 2.82 -26.65 -16.77
N PRO A 223 3.24 -26.27 -17.99
CA PRO A 223 3.61 -24.88 -18.29
C PRO A 223 2.41 -23.94 -18.16
N ARG A 224 2.65 -22.74 -17.64
CA ARG A 224 1.63 -21.68 -17.47
C ARG A 224 1.55 -20.80 -18.73
N PRO A 225 0.40 -20.16 -19.01
CA PRO A 225 0.24 -19.29 -20.17
C PRO A 225 1.18 -18.08 -20.08
N THR A 226 1.76 -17.70 -21.22
CA THR A 226 2.63 -16.52 -21.31
C THR A 226 1.82 -15.23 -21.51
N ILE A 227 2.39 -14.11 -21.08
CA ILE A 227 1.76 -12.78 -21.16
C ILE A 227 2.55 -11.94 -22.16
N SER A 228 1.84 -11.21 -23.01
CA SER A 228 2.44 -10.22 -23.91
C SER A 228 2.19 -8.80 -23.41
N TRP A 229 3.01 -7.84 -23.86
CA TRP A 229 2.77 -6.42 -23.58
C TRP A 229 1.39 -5.95 -24.05
N LYS A 230 0.90 -6.49 -25.17
CA LYS A 230 -0.43 -6.15 -25.72
C LYS A 230 -1.54 -6.52 -24.74
N ASP A 231 -1.37 -7.59 -23.99
CA ASP A 231 -2.35 -8.02 -23.00
C ASP A 231 -2.36 -7.07 -21.81
N ILE A 232 -1.18 -6.56 -21.42
CA ILE A 232 -1.09 -5.54 -20.36
C ILE A 232 -1.74 -4.22 -20.77
N THR A 233 -1.61 -3.80 -22.03
CA THR A 233 -2.23 -2.57 -22.51
C THR A 233 -3.75 -2.65 -22.65
N LYS A 234 -4.31 -3.85 -22.74
CA LYS A 234 -5.78 -4.03 -22.75
C LYS A 234 -6.39 -3.74 -21.39
N TYR A 235 -5.65 -3.96 -20.31
CA TYR A 235 -6.14 -3.68 -18.96
C TYR A 235 -6.24 -2.16 -18.77
N THR A 236 -7.48 -1.67 -18.75
CA THR A 236 -7.79 -0.26 -18.50
C THR A 236 -8.15 -0.02 -17.04
N ILE A 237 -8.63 -1.06 -16.35
CA ILE A 237 -9.10 -1.01 -14.97
C ILE A 237 -8.44 -2.13 -14.16
N LEU A 238 -8.13 -1.86 -12.90
CA LEU A 238 -7.48 -2.81 -11.98
C LEU A 238 -8.25 -4.14 -11.85
N GLY A 239 -9.58 -4.11 -11.94
CA GLY A 239 -10.44 -5.29 -11.88
C GLY A 239 -10.37 -6.21 -13.11
N GLU A 240 -9.78 -5.76 -14.22
CA GLU A 240 -9.55 -6.60 -15.41
C GLU A 240 -8.22 -7.35 -15.34
N PHE A 241 -7.33 -7.01 -14.38
CA PHE A 241 -6.03 -7.65 -14.22
C PHE A 241 -6.19 -9.05 -13.59
N ASP A 242 -6.74 -9.97 -14.38
CA ASP A 242 -7.03 -11.36 -14.04
C ASP A 242 -5.77 -12.21 -13.76
N LEU A 243 -4.57 -11.63 -13.78
CA LEU A 243 -3.34 -12.31 -13.38
C LEU A 243 -3.31 -12.66 -11.88
N LEU A 244 -3.99 -11.84 -11.07
CA LEU A 244 -4.21 -12.02 -9.63
C LEU A 244 -4.91 -13.34 -9.26
N ARG A 245 -5.42 -14.04 -10.27
CA ARG A 245 -6.13 -15.31 -10.15
C ARG A 245 -5.22 -16.52 -9.92
N GLN A 246 -3.91 -16.39 -10.17
CA GLN A 246 -2.93 -17.49 -10.12
C GLN A 246 -2.07 -17.48 -8.85
N ALA A 247 -2.44 -16.70 -7.83
CA ALA A 247 -1.77 -16.68 -6.54
C ALA A 247 -1.99 -17.97 -5.72
N ARG A 248 -1.15 -18.16 -4.68
CA ARG A 248 -1.00 -19.39 -3.88
C ARG A 248 -2.30 -20.04 -3.41
N ASP A 249 -3.32 -19.25 -3.09
CA ASP A 249 -4.65 -19.71 -2.77
C ASP A 249 -5.61 -19.07 -3.76
N ASP A 250 -6.43 -19.85 -4.46
CA ASP A 250 -7.42 -19.31 -5.39
C ASP A 250 -8.55 -18.63 -4.62
N VAL A 251 -8.33 -17.36 -4.26
CA VAL A 251 -9.27 -16.52 -3.51
C VAL A 251 -10.58 -16.32 -4.29
N ARG A 252 -10.65 -16.67 -5.58
CA ARG A 252 -11.90 -16.59 -6.37
C ARG A 252 -13.05 -17.40 -5.80
N MET A 253 -12.73 -18.46 -5.04
CA MET A 253 -13.73 -19.29 -4.37
C MET A 253 -14.29 -18.60 -3.12
N GLN A 254 -13.59 -17.59 -2.59
CA GLN A 254 -14.05 -16.83 -1.44
C GLN A 254 -15.11 -15.82 -1.87
N GLU A 255 -16.20 -15.77 -1.13
CA GLU A 255 -17.34 -14.90 -1.44
C GLU A 255 -16.94 -13.42 -1.43
N TRP A 256 -16.09 -13.01 -0.49
CA TRP A 256 -15.61 -11.64 -0.35
C TRP A 256 -14.77 -11.14 -1.53
N ALA A 257 -14.16 -12.04 -2.32
CA ALA A 257 -13.33 -11.68 -3.47
C ALA A 257 -14.11 -11.59 -4.79
N ARG A 258 -15.39 -11.98 -4.81
CA ARG A 258 -16.24 -11.89 -6.02
C ARG A 258 -16.44 -10.41 -6.41
N PRO A 259 -16.32 -10.02 -7.69
CA PRO A 259 -16.40 -8.61 -8.09
C PRO A 259 -17.65 -7.86 -7.63
N ALA A 260 -18.82 -8.50 -7.74
CA ALA A 260 -20.08 -7.91 -7.30
C ALA A 260 -20.14 -7.70 -5.77
N VAL A 261 -19.57 -8.64 -5.00
CA VAL A 261 -19.47 -8.54 -3.54
C VAL A 261 -18.46 -7.45 -3.16
N ARG A 262 -17.31 -7.35 -3.84
CA ARG A 262 -16.33 -6.27 -3.64
C ARG A 262 -16.94 -4.89 -3.89
N GLU A 263 -17.72 -4.74 -4.95
CA GLU A 263 -18.42 -3.47 -5.22
C GLU A 263 -19.40 -3.14 -4.09
N ALA A 264 -20.19 -4.11 -3.63
CA ALA A 264 -21.11 -3.93 -2.52
C ALA A 264 -20.37 -3.57 -1.22
N THR A 265 -19.29 -4.26 -0.89
CA THR A 265 -18.44 -3.97 0.29
C THR A 265 -17.84 -2.57 0.22
N ALA A 266 -17.32 -2.15 -0.94
CA ALA A 266 -16.77 -0.81 -1.11
C ALA A 266 -17.83 0.28 -0.90
N LYS A 267 -19.04 0.09 -1.44
CA LYS A 267 -20.17 1.00 -1.22
C LYS A 267 -20.62 1.02 0.24
N PHE A 268 -20.66 -0.14 0.91
CA PHE A 268 -21.01 -0.27 2.31
C PHE A 268 -20.02 0.51 3.18
N LEU A 269 -18.73 0.27 3.02
CA LEU A 269 -17.67 0.99 3.73
C LEU A 269 -17.73 2.49 3.50
N LYS A 270 -17.92 2.93 2.25
CA LYS A 270 -18.05 4.36 1.92
C LYS A 270 -19.27 4.99 2.60
N CYS A 271 -20.37 4.25 2.72
CA CYS A 271 -21.55 4.69 3.48
C CYS A 271 -21.24 4.78 4.99
N CYS A 272 -20.53 3.81 5.57
CA CYS A 272 -20.09 3.87 6.97
C CYS A 272 -19.17 5.07 7.22
N ARG A 273 -18.15 5.29 6.37
CA ARG A 273 -17.26 6.46 6.48
C ARG A 273 -18.00 7.78 6.35
N ALA A 274 -19.00 7.88 5.48
CA ALA A 274 -19.83 9.09 5.39
C ALA A 274 -20.67 9.34 6.66
N LYS A 275 -21.12 8.28 7.35
CA LYS A 275 -21.80 8.40 8.65
C LYS A 275 -20.84 8.84 9.75
N GLU A 276 -19.64 8.26 9.79
CA GLU A 276 -18.57 8.69 10.70
C GLU A 276 -18.21 10.15 10.49
N GLU A 277 -18.00 10.57 9.23
CA GLU A 277 -17.72 11.97 8.87
C GLU A 277 -18.78 12.93 9.45
N ILE A 278 -20.07 12.56 9.42
CA ILE A 278 -21.14 13.37 10.05
C ILE A 278 -20.92 13.50 11.56
N VAL A 279 -20.51 12.44 12.25
CA VAL A 279 -20.19 12.51 13.70
C VAL A 279 -19.00 13.44 13.94
N TRP A 280 -17.93 13.29 13.18
CA TRP A 280 -16.75 14.16 13.25
C TRP A 280 -17.09 15.63 13.00
N LEU A 281 -17.89 15.92 11.97
CA LEU A 281 -18.34 17.27 11.68
C LEU A 281 -19.20 17.87 12.80
N ASN A 282 -19.91 17.07 13.61
CA ASN A 282 -20.66 17.58 14.77
C ASN A 282 -19.72 18.04 15.88
N VAL A 283 -18.63 17.30 16.09
CA VAL A 283 -17.56 17.69 17.03
C VAL A 283 -16.89 18.97 16.53
N GLU A 284 -16.58 19.04 15.24
CA GLU A 284 -15.92 20.21 14.66
C GLU A 284 -16.78 21.47 14.71
N VAL A 285 -18.11 21.34 14.54
CA VAL A 285 -19.06 22.44 14.76
C VAL A 285 -18.97 23.00 16.18
N ARG A 286 -18.84 22.11 17.19
CA ARG A 286 -18.71 22.51 18.59
C ARG A 286 -17.35 23.15 18.84
N ARG A 287 -16.27 22.53 18.37
CA ARG A 287 -14.90 23.04 18.51
C ARG A 287 -14.75 24.42 17.92
N LEU A 288 -15.21 24.64 16.68
CA LEU A 288 -15.13 25.96 16.04
C LEU A 288 -15.96 27.00 16.79
N ARG A 289 -17.15 26.64 17.28
CA ARG A 289 -17.96 27.56 18.09
C ARG A 289 -17.25 27.93 19.39
N THR A 290 -16.74 26.94 20.12
CA THR A 290 -16.02 27.16 21.38
C THR A 290 -14.78 28.02 21.16
N ALA A 291 -13.99 27.73 20.13
CA ALA A 291 -12.80 28.51 19.78
C ALA A 291 -13.13 29.99 19.53
N ILE A 292 -14.18 30.28 18.75
CA ILE A 292 -14.64 31.67 18.49
C ILE A 292 -15.05 32.37 19.79
N LEU A 293 -15.81 31.69 20.66
CA LEU A 293 -16.30 32.29 21.91
C LEU A 293 -15.18 32.49 22.94
N ASP A 294 -14.24 31.56 23.02
CA ASP A 294 -13.08 31.65 23.91
C ASP A 294 -12.12 32.73 23.44
N GLU A 295 -11.88 32.84 22.12
CA GLU A 295 -11.09 33.91 21.52
C GLU A 295 -11.71 35.29 21.81
N GLU A 296 -13.03 35.45 21.61
CA GLU A 296 -13.75 36.69 21.95
C GLU A 296 -13.56 37.07 23.42
N LYS A 297 -13.69 36.10 24.33
CA LYS A 297 -13.54 36.31 25.77
C LYS A 297 -12.10 36.68 26.14
N GLN A 298 -11.11 36.00 25.55
CA GLN A 298 -9.70 36.26 25.79
C GLN A 298 -9.30 37.65 25.28
N ILE A 299 -9.71 37.99 24.05
CA ILE A 299 -9.41 39.30 23.46
C ILE A 299 -10.08 40.42 24.28
N SER A 300 -11.34 40.26 24.68
CA SER A 300 -12.03 41.22 25.54
C SER A 300 -11.29 41.45 26.86
N ALA A 301 -10.86 40.38 27.54
CA ALA A 301 -10.11 40.47 28.79
C ALA A 301 -8.71 41.10 28.61
N VAL A 302 -8.06 40.89 27.46
CA VAL A 302 -6.78 41.54 27.14
C VAL A 302 -6.97 43.02 26.87
N ILE A 303 -8.02 43.41 26.12
CA ILE A 303 -8.36 44.82 25.88
C ILE A 303 -8.59 45.54 27.21
N GLU A 304 -9.41 44.97 28.11
CA GLU A 304 -9.70 45.58 29.42
C GLU A 304 -8.42 45.85 30.23
N LYS A 305 -7.47 44.90 30.24
CA LYS A 305 -6.18 45.08 30.91
C LYS A 305 -5.30 46.13 30.22
N LEU A 306 -5.28 46.14 28.89
CA LEU A 306 -4.45 47.06 28.13
C LEU A 306 -4.93 48.51 28.23
N VAL A 307 -6.24 48.74 28.41
CA VAL A 307 -6.76 50.10 28.65
C VAL A 307 -6.12 50.74 29.90
N GLU A 308 -5.75 49.95 30.91
CA GLU A 308 -5.10 50.44 32.13
C GLU A 308 -3.59 50.67 31.97
N THR A 309 -2.92 49.93 31.07
CA THR A 309 -1.45 49.95 30.94
C THR A 309 -0.93 50.69 29.71
N ASP A 310 -1.61 50.56 28.57
CA ASP A 310 -1.24 51.13 27.26
C ASP A 310 -2.48 51.31 26.37
N GLU A 311 -3.04 52.53 26.41
CA GLU A 311 -4.27 52.89 25.71
C GLU A 311 -4.14 52.79 24.18
N LEU A 312 -2.96 53.09 23.60
CA LEU A 312 -2.76 53.07 22.15
C LEU A 312 -2.80 51.63 21.61
N LEU A 313 -2.17 50.70 22.33
CA LEU A 313 -2.20 49.28 21.97
C LEU A 313 -3.61 48.69 22.13
N ALA A 314 -4.36 49.11 23.15
CA ALA A 314 -5.75 48.70 23.33
C ALA A 314 -6.65 49.14 22.17
N ILE A 315 -6.50 50.39 21.69
CA ILE A 315 -7.27 50.92 20.55
C ILE A 315 -6.97 50.13 19.26
N GLU A 316 -5.70 49.85 18.98
CA GLU A 316 -5.30 49.07 17.80
C GLU A 316 -5.83 47.63 17.85
N LEU A 317 -5.77 46.99 19.02
CA LEU A 317 -6.29 45.64 19.22
C LEU A 317 -7.82 45.60 19.09
N CYS A 318 -8.53 46.60 19.63
CA CYS A 318 -9.96 46.80 19.42
C CYS A 318 -10.32 46.92 17.93
N HIS A 319 -9.58 47.72 17.16
CA HIS A 319 -9.86 47.93 15.74
C HIS A 319 -9.65 46.66 14.92
N ARG A 320 -8.57 45.90 15.20
CA ARG A 320 -8.31 44.60 14.57
C ARG A 320 -9.38 43.57 14.95
N HIS A 321 -9.74 43.49 16.23
CA HIS A 321 -10.78 42.58 16.71
C HIS A 321 -12.14 42.88 16.10
N HIS A 322 -12.54 44.16 16.04
CA HIS A 322 -13.80 44.57 15.43
C HIS A 322 -13.91 44.16 13.95
N SER A 323 -12.77 44.20 13.25
CA SER A 323 -12.67 43.74 11.85
C SER A 323 -12.85 42.21 11.74
N GLY A 324 -12.36 41.43 12.70
CA GLY A 324 -12.53 39.97 12.79
C GLY A 324 -13.94 39.54 13.22
N SER A 325 -14.56 40.26 14.15
CA SER A 325 -15.87 39.95 14.75
C SER A 325 -17.01 39.86 13.72
N ALA A 326 -16.93 40.56 12.59
CA ALA A 326 -17.89 40.40 11.49
C ALA A 326 -17.81 39.02 10.82
N VAL A 327 -16.60 38.48 10.68
CA VAL A 327 -16.33 37.15 10.14
C VAL A 327 -16.76 36.08 11.14
N ASP A 328 -16.50 36.29 12.42
CA ASP A 328 -16.91 35.37 13.50
C ASP A 328 -18.42 35.27 13.63
N ARG A 329 -19.14 36.40 13.55
CA ARG A 329 -20.61 36.41 13.49
C ARG A 329 -21.14 35.63 12.28
N LEU A 330 -20.50 35.75 11.13
CA LEU A 330 -20.85 34.98 9.94
C LEU A 330 -20.58 33.48 10.13
N HIS A 331 -19.51 33.12 10.83
CA HIS A 331 -19.23 31.73 11.19
C HIS A 331 -20.28 31.18 12.15
N LEU A 332 -20.62 31.90 13.23
CA LEU A 332 -21.64 31.51 14.19
C LEU A 332 -23.01 31.32 13.55
N ASP A 333 -23.49 32.26 12.73
CA ASP A 333 -24.77 32.12 12.03
C ASP A 333 -24.76 30.91 11.08
N ARG A 334 -23.64 30.65 10.40
CA ARG A 334 -23.51 29.44 9.57
C ARG A 334 -23.54 28.16 10.40
N LEU A 335 -22.88 28.13 11.55
CA LEU A 335 -22.92 26.99 12.47
C LEU A 335 -24.34 26.76 13.00
N ASP A 336 -25.08 27.82 13.33
CA ASP A 336 -26.49 27.73 13.72
C ASP A 336 -27.35 27.15 12.61
N ARG A 337 -27.13 27.57 11.36
CA ARG A 337 -27.85 27.01 10.19
C ARG A 337 -27.51 25.53 9.98
N ILE A 338 -26.24 25.14 10.16
CA ILE A 338 -25.81 23.73 10.09
C ILE A 338 -26.51 22.91 11.17
N GLN A 339 -26.50 23.39 12.42
CA GLN A 339 -27.11 22.70 13.55
C GLN A 339 -28.64 22.60 13.42
N ARG A 340 -29.30 23.64 12.91
CA ARG A 340 -30.74 23.60 12.60
C ARG A 340 -31.09 22.61 11.50
N LYS A 341 -30.23 22.46 10.49
CA LYS A 341 -30.52 21.63 9.32
C LYS A 341 -30.11 20.17 9.49
N TYR A 342 -29.01 19.92 10.20
CA TYR A 342 -28.36 18.60 10.26
C TYR A 342 -28.17 18.07 11.69
N GLY A 343 -28.46 18.88 12.72
CA GLY A 343 -28.23 18.50 14.12
C GLY A 343 -29.01 17.27 14.57
N ASP A 344 -30.22 17.07 14.04
CA ASP A 344 -31.02 15.87 14.33
C ASP A 344 -30.42 14.60 13.70
N ILE A 345 -29.89 14.71 12.48
CA ILE A 345 -29.26 13.60 11.75
C ILE A 345 -28.00 13.13 12.50
N GLY A 346 -27.21 14.10 13.00
CA GLY A 346 -26.04 13.83 13.82
C GLY A 346 -26.39 13.10 15.12
N ARG A 347 -27.39 13.59 15.85
CA ARG A 347 -27.86 12.98 17.10
C ARG A 347 -28.35 11.54 16.89
N GLU A 348 -29.17 11.32 15.87
CA GLU A 348 -29.69 10.00 15.53
C GLU A 348 -28.57 9.01 15.18
N LEU A 349 -27.56 9.45 14.40
CA LEU A 349 -26.42 8.61 14.04
C LEU A 349 -25.53 8.30 15.24
N ILE A 350 -25.31 9.26 16.14
CA ILE A 350 -24.56 9.04 17.39
C ILE A 350 -25.28 8.01 18.26
N SER A 351 -26.61 8.11 18.42
CA SER A 351 -27.40 7.14 19.16
C SER A 351 -27.29 5.73 18.58
N ARG A 352 -27.40 5.59 17.25
CA ARG A 352 -27.25 4.29 16.57
C ARG A 352 -25.84 3.72 16.64
N LEU A 353 -24.81 4.56 16.66
CA LEU A 353 -23.42 4.11 16.81
C LEU A 353 -23.14 3.64 18.23
N ALA A 354 -23.74 4.29 19.25
CA ALA A 354 -23.63 3.89 20.65
C ALA A 354 -24.23 2.50 20.94
N GLU A 355 -25.19 2.06 20.12
CA GLU A 355 -25.79 0.71 20.21
C GLU A 355 -24.88 -0.40 19.64
N THR A 356 -23.83 -0.04 18.90
CA THR A 356 -22.88 -1.00 18.31
C THR A 356 -21.58 -1.06 19.10
N SER A 357 -21.06 -2.27 19.36
CA SER A 357 -19.78 -2.50 20.07
C SER A 357 -18.61 -1.72 19.47
N ASP A 358 -18.59 -1.56 18.14
CA ASP A 358 -17.53 -0.88 17.39
C ASP A 358 -17.72 0.65 17.41
N GLY A 359 -18.97 1.12 17.33
CA GLY A 359 -19.31 2.54 17.42
C GLY A 359 -19.09 3.13 18.82
N ALA A 360 -19.24 2.34 19.89
CA ALA A 360 -18.90 2.75 21.24
C ALA A 360 -17.38 3.05 21.41
N SER A 361 -16.51 2.31 20.72
CA SER A 361 -15.06 2.56 20.72
C SER A 361 -14.69 3.84 19.97
N VAL A 362 -15.33 4.09 18.81
CA VAL A 362 -15.16 5.34 18.04
C VAL A 362 -15.65 6.55 18.84
N LEU A 363 -16.81 6.45 19.50
CA LEU A 363 -17.34 7.51 20.35
C LEU A 363 -16.45 7.78 21.58
N HIS A 364 -15.84 6.74 22.16
CA HIS A 364 -14.87 6.87 23.25
C HIS A 364 -13.56 7.54 22.79
N ALA A 365 -13.05 7.22 21.60
CA ALA A 365 -11.89 7.90 21.02
C ALA A 365 -12.18 9.38 20.75
N VAL A 366 -13.35 9.67 20.17
CA VAL A 366 -13.82 11.04 19.92
C VAL A 366 -14.03 11.84 21.21
N ASN A 367 -14.51 11.22 22.29
CA ASN A 367 -14.67 11.87 23.59
C ASN A 367 -13.34 12.05 24.34
N ASN A 368 -12.37 11.14 24.19
CA ASN A 368 -11.05 11.31 24.80
C ASN A 368 -10.27 12.48 24.20
N ASP A 369 -10.45 12.78 22.91
CA ASP A 369 -9.91 13.99 22.27
C ASP A 369 -10.61 15.30 22.73
N ILE A 370 -11.67 15.20 23.55
CA ILE A 370 -12.34 16.36 24.19
C ILE A 370 -11.75 16.62 25.58
N GLU A 371 -11.17 15.60 26.23
CA GLU A 371 -10.61 15.70 27.58
C GLU A 371 -9.06 15.68 27.63
N GLY A 372 -8.38 15.47 26.50
CA GLY A 372 -6.93 15.36 26.40
C GLY A 372 -6.18 16.64 25.99
N ASP A 373 -5.45 17.19 26.97
CA ASP A 373 -4.17 17.91 26.85
C ASP A 373 -4.14 19.38 26.37
N ASN A 374 -4.17 20.30 27.36
CA ASN A 374 -3.76 21.71 27.27
C ASN A 374 -2.22 21.85 27.38
N SER A 375 -1.47 21.09 26.59
CA SER A 375 -0.02 21.24 26.50
C SER A 375 0.35 21.52 25.05
N VAL A 376 0.81 22.75 24.78
CA VAL A 376 1.29 23.20 23.47
C VAL A 376 2.64 22.57 23.17
N PRO A 377 2.82 21.82 22.07
CA PRO A 377 4.13 21.61 21.47
C PRO A 377 4.25 22.50 20.23
N ASP A 378 5.25 23.36 20.29
CA ASP A 378 5.75 24.19 19.20
C ASP A 378 6.44 23.29 18.16
N GLU A 379 5.89 23.17 16.95
CA GLU A 379 6.68 22.98 15.73
C GLU A 379 5.81 23.10 14.45
N ALA A 380 6.19 24.04 13.60
CA ALA A 380 5.65 24.24 12.28
C ALA A 380 6.16 23.17 11.30
N SER A 381 5.26 22.50 10.58
CA SER A 381 5.60 21.91 9.28
C SER A 381 4.45 22.10 8.28
N GLU A 382 4.82 22.62 7.11
CA GLU A 382 3.94 22.93 5.99
C GLU A 382 3.35 21.65 5.37
N VAL A 383 2.03 21.61 5.17
CA VAL A 383 1.35 20.58 4.36
C VAL A 383 0.59 21.26 3.22
N PRO A 384 0.86 20.92 1.94
CA PRO A 384 0.20 21.53 0.79
C PRO A 384 -1.25 21.08 0.57
N ASP A 385 -2.12 22.06 0.28
CA ASP A 385 -3.52 21.95 -0.17
C ASP A 385 -3.65 21.24 -1.53
N GLU A 386 -4.30 20.08 -1.61
CA GLU A 386 -4.76 19.56 -2.92
C GLU A 386 -5.84 18.46 -2.86
N TRP A 387 -6.98 18.68 -2.18
CA TRP A 387 -8.16 17.79 -2.34
C TRP A 387 -9.45 18.60 -2.41
N SER A 388 -9.73 19.22 -3.56
CA SER A 388 -11.12 19.58 -3.89
C SER A 388 -11.37 19.54 -5.40
N THR A 389 -12.46 18.86 -5.76
CA THR A 389 -13.16 18.92 -7.07
C THR A 389 -12.72 17.91 -8.14
N GLN A 390 -13.23 16.67 -8.08
CA GLN A 390 -13.26 15.77 -9.24
C GLN A 390 -14.67 15.21 -9.44
N GLY A 391 -15.40 15.76 -10.41
CA GLY A 391 -16.73 15.29 -10.81
C GLY A 391 -17.08 15.76 -12.22
N ARG A 392 -17.07 14.82 -13.17
CA ARG A 392 -17.52 14.89 -14.58
C ARG A 392 -16.65 15.68 -15.57
N LYS A 393 -15.92 14.92 -16.41
CA LYS A 393 -16.08 14.83 -17.87
C LYS A 393 -14.86 14.10 -18.46
N VAL A 394 -15.01 12.82 -18.75
CA VAL A 394 -14.09 12.07 -19.64
C VAL A 394 -14.92 11.63 -20.82
N LEU A 395 -14.88 12.40 -21.90
CA LEU A 395 -15.22 11.95 -23.25
C LEU A 395 -14.44 12.84 -24.22
N ASN A 396 -13.67 12.17 -25.09
CA ASN A 396 -13.00 12.67 -26.29
C ASN A 396 -11.81 13.61 -26.11
N PHE A 397 -10.60 13.04 -26.09
CA PHE A 397 -9.48 13.55 -26.90
C PHE A 397 -8.32 12.56 -26.85
N PHE A 398 -8.02 11.84 -27.94
CA PHE A 398 -6.68 11.41 -28.38
C PHE A 398 -6.80 10.57 -29.67
N GLU A 399 -7.07 11.26 -30.77
CA GLU A 399 -6.31 11.03 -32.00
C GLU A 399 -5.27 12.15 -32.08
N LEU A 400 -4.15 11.89 -32.76
CA LEU A 400 -2.99 12.77 -32.97
C LEU A 400 -1.91 12.71 -31.89
N SER A 401 -0.99 11.75 -32.05
CA SER A 401 0.45 12.02 -32.14
C SER A 401 1.18 10.71 -32.51
N ASN A 402 1.11 10.36 -33.81
CA ASN A 402 2.14 9.55 -34.46
C ASN A 402 2.97 10.53 -35.30
N CYS A 403 4.10 10.97 -34.76
CA CYS A 403 5.30 11.39 -35.47
C CYS A 403 6.49 11.17 -34.54
#